data_AF-A0A8T3PN33-F1
#
_entry.id   AF-A0A8T3PN33-F1
#
_cell.length_a   1.000
_cell.length_b   1.000
_cell.length_c   1.000
_cell.angle_alpha   90.00
_cell.angle_beta   90.00
_cell.angle_gamma   90.00
#
_symmetry.space_group_name_H-M   'P 1'
#
loop_
_entity.id
_entity.type
_entity.pdbx_description
1 polymer ?
#
loop_
_entity_poly.entity_id
_entity_poly.type
_entity_poly.pdbx_seq_one_letter_code
_entity_poly.pdbx_strand_id
1 'polypeptide(L)'
;EGMEWGLDAAVRGATERLLPILMTALLVALALLPIAIGSAEAGHEIEGPMAIVILGGLLTSTVLNLLVLPTLALRYGKFEKPALEA
;
A
#
# COMPACT_ATOMS: atom_id res chain seq x y z
N GLU A 1 3.66 21.22 8.41
CA GLU A 1 4.63 21.71 9.41
C GLU A 1 5.95 21.98 8.68
N GLY A 2 6.55 23.15 8.85
CA GLY A 2 7.55 23.77 7.94
C GLY A 2 8.89 23.05 7.73
N MET A 3 8.87 21.81 7.24
CA MET A 3 10.05 21.03 6.87
C MET A 3 10.51 21.38 5.44
N GLU A 4 11.82 21.57 5.26
CA GLU A 4 12.45 21.61 3.94
C GLU A 4 12.16 20.30 3.21
N TRP A 5 11.72 20.37 1.94
CA TRP A 5 11.42 19.20 1.13
C TRP A 5 12.71 18.38 0.94
N GLY A 6 12.77 17.19 1.56
CA GLY A 6 13.96 16.35 1.60
C GLY A 6 13.65 14.88 1.87
N LEU A 7 14.70 14.08 2.06
CA LEU A 7 14.59 12.64 2.34
C LEU A 7 13.76 12.35 3.58
N ASP A 8 13.90 13.15 4.63
CA ASP A 8 13.16 12.98 5.89
C ASP A 8 11.65 13.16 5.71
N ALA A 9 11.21 14.11 4.88
CA ALA A 9 9.79 14.32 4.58
C ALA A 9 9.21 13.14 3.78
N ALA A 10 9.97 12.60 2.82
CA ALA A 10 9.56 11.43 2.04
C ALA A 10 9.46 10.16 2.91
N VAL A 11 10.44 9.94 3.80
CA VAL A 11 10.44 8.80 4.74
C VAL A 11 9.29 8.91 5.75
N ARG A 12 9.02 10.12 6.26
CA ARG A 12 7.92 10.35 7.19
C ARG A 12 6.56 10.15 6.51
N GLY A 13 6.37 10.66 5.31
CA GLY A 13 5.16 10.42 4.51
C GLY A 13 4.97 8.93 4.14
N ALA A 14 6.05 8.20 3.88
CA ALA A 14 6.00 6.75 3.68
C ALA A 14 5.57 6.02 4.96
N THR A 15 6.09 6.44 6.13
CA THR A 15 5.78 5.84 7.43
C THR A 15 4.34 6.08 7.86
N GLU A 16 3.82 7.28 7.65
CA GLU A 16 2.43 7.63 7.96
C GLU A 16 1.43 6.84 7.13
N ARG A 17 1.79 6.45 5.89
CA ARG A 17 0.93 5.64 5.02
C ARG A 17 1.11 4.14 5.23
N LEU A 18 2.27 3.71 5.72
CA LEU A 18 2.58 2.30 5.99
C LEU A 18 1.57 1.67 6.94
N LEU A 19 1.28 2.32 8.06
CA LEU A 19 0.32 1.83 9.07
C LEU A 19 -1.09 1.59 8.48
N PRO A 20 -1.72 2.56 7.81
CA PRO A 20 -3.00 2.36 7.12
C PRO A 20 -3.00 1.25 6.06
N ILE A 21 -1.95 1.15 5.25
CA ILE A 21 -1.86 0.13 4.19
C ILE A 21 -1.72 -1.26 4.78
N LEU A 22 -0.85 -1.42 5.79
CA LEU A 22 -0.70 -2.70 6.47
C LEU A 22 -2.00 -3.11 7.17
N MET A 23 -2.73 -2.18 7.79
CA MET A 23 -4.02 -2.46 8.43
C MET A 23 -5.02 -3.04 7.43
N THR A 24 -5.20 -2.40 6.28
CA THR A 24 -6.13 -2.87 5.23
C THR A 24 -5.64 -4.17 4.60
N ALA A 25 -4.35 -4.30 4.36
CA ALA A 25 -3.76 -5.50 3.82
C ALA A 25 -3.92 -6.71 4.75
N LEU A 26 -3.65 -6.53 6.05
CA LEU A 26 -3.84 -7.57 7.06
C LEU A 26 -5.30 -7.99 7.17
N LEU A 27 -6.23 -7.04 7.14
CA LEU A 27 -7.67 -7.33 7.19
C LEU A 27 -8.10 -8.19 6.00
N VAL A 28 -7.72 -7.82 4.77
CA VAL A 28 -8.04 -8.59 3.56
C VAL A 28 -7.35 -9.94 3.59
N ALA A 29 -6.08 -9.98 4.01
CA ALA A 29 -5.33 -11.23 4.09
C ALA A 29 -5.99 -12.22 5.05
N LEU A 30 -6.38 -11.78 6.24
CA LEU A 30 -7.07 -12.64 7.22
C LEU A 30 -8.46 -13.07 6.75
N ALA A 31 -9.19 -12.21 6.04
CA ALA A 31 -10.50 -12.56 5.48
C ALA A 31 -10.40 -13.64 4.39
N LEU A 32 -9.36 -13.58 3.55
CA LEU A 32 -9.17 -14.51 2.43
C LEU A 32 -8.34 -15.75 2.78
N LEU A 33 -7.60 -15.71 3.89
CA LEU A 33 -6.74 -16.82 4.34
C LEU A 33 -7.47 -18.17 4.43
N PRO A 34 -8.65 -18.31 5.07
CA PRO A 34 -9.32 -19.61 5.17
C PRO A 34 -9.79 -20.12 3.80
N ILE A 35 -10.24 -19.23 2.92
CA ILE A 35 -10.70 -19.55 1.56
C ILE A 35 -9.52 -20.02 0.69
N ALA A 36 -8.36 -19.36 0.82
CA ALA A 36 -7.15 -19.76 0.12
C ALA A 36 -6.65 -21.16 0.56
N ILE A 37 -6.78 -21.49 1.85
CA ILE A 37 -6.43 -22.82 2.40
C ILE A 37 -7.42 -23.89 1.92
N GLY A 38 -8.72 -23.58 1.91
CA GLY A 38 -9.80 -24.46 1.40
C GLY A 38 -9.95 -24.46 -0.12
N SER A 39 -8.97 -23.95 -0.87
CA SER A 39 -9.04 -23.80 -2.33
C SER A 39 -9.14 -25.12 -3.10
N ALA A 40 -8.81 -26.25 -2.46
CA ALA A 40 -8.87 -27.60 -3.04
C ALA A 40 -10.20 -28.33 -2.80
N GLU A 41 -11.15 -27.74 -2.07
CA GLU A 41 -12.45 -28.37 -1.79
C GLU A 41 -13.46 -28.17 -2.95
N ALA A 42 -14.28 -29.20 -3.19
CA ALA A 42 -15.33 -29.17 -4.20
C ALA A 42 -16.36 -28.08 -3.87
N GLY A 43 -16.45 -27.07 -4.74
CA GLY A 43 -17.26 -25.86 -4.53
C GLY A 43 -16.45 -24.55 -4.53
N HIS A 44 -15.13 -24.61 -4.36
CA HIS A 44 -14.25 -23.43 -4.33
C HIS A 44 -13.39 -23.26 -5.60
N GLU A 45 -13.76 -23.92 -6.70
CA GLU A 45 -12.99 -23.95 -7.96
C GLU A 45 -12.76 -22.56 -8.58
N ILE A 46 -13.61 -21.58 -8.25
CA ILE A 46 -13.48 -20.17 -8.69
C ILE A 46 -12.95 -19.28 -7.56
N GLU A 47 -13.37 -19.56 -6.32
CA GLU A 47 -13.06 -18.72 -5.15
C GLU A 47 -11.61 -18.88 -4.70
N GLY A 48 -11.06 -20.09 -4.76
CA GLY A 48 -9.66 -20.38 -4.45
C GLY A 48 -8.68 -19.60 -5.33
N PRO A 49 -8.78 -19.69 -6.68
CA PRO A 49 -7.94 -18.90 -7.59
C PRO A 49 -8.11 -17.39 -7.40
N MET A 50 -9.33 -16.89 -7.18
CA MET A 50 -9.56 -15.47 -6.91
C MET A 50 -8.85 -15.01 -5.64
N ALA A 51 -8.97 -15.75 -4.54
CA ALA A 51 -8.34 -15.40 -3.27
C ALA A 51 -6.82 -15.32 -3.41
N ILE A 52 -6.20 -16.27 -4.13
CA ILE A 52 -4.75 -16.27 -4.40
C ILE A 52 -4.34 -15.03 -5.22
N VAL A 53 -5.09 -14.68 -6.27
CA VAL A 53 -4.81 -13.48 -7.09
C VAL A 53 -4.94 -12.20 -6.27
N ILE A 54 -5.96 -12.08 -5.42
CA ILE A 54 -6.16 -10.90 -4.58
C ILE A 54 -5.03 -10.76 -3.56
N LEU A 55 -4.63 -11.85 -2.89
CA LEU A 55 -3.51 -11.85 -1.96
C LEU A 55 -2.18 -11.43 -2.63
N GLY A 56 -1.91 -11.96 -3.83
CA GLY A 56 -0.73 -11.59 -4.61
C GLY A 56 -0.75 -10.13 -5.09
N GLY A 57 -1.91 -9.66 -5.55
CA GLY A 57 -2.13 -8.28 -5.97
C GLY A 57 -1.98 -7.28 -4.83
N LEU A 58 -2.47 -7.66 -3.64
CA LEU A 58 -2.34 -6.87 -2.42
C LEU A 58 -0.87 -6.71 -2.01
N LEU A 59 -0.12 -7.81 -1.94
CA LEU A 59 1.33 -7.79 -1.69
C LEU A 59 2.06 -6.88 -2.68
N THR A 60 1.78 -7.05 -3.97
CA THR A 60 2.40 -6.26 -5.04
C THR A 60 2.04 -4.78 -4.92
N SER A 61 0.79 -4.46 -4.63
CA SER A 61 0.29 -3.09 -4.45
C SER A 61 0.86 -2.41 -3.20
N THR A 62 0.98 -3.13 -2.08
CA THR A 62 1.63 -2.62 -0.86
C THR A 62 3.09 -2.28 -1.14
N VAL A 63 3.83 -3.19 -1.78
CA VAL A 63 5.24 -2.97 -2.16
C VAL A 63 5.36 -1.79 -3.13
N LEU A 64 4.53 -1.74 -4.19
CA LEU A 64 4.51 -0.61 -5.11
C LEU A 64 4.22 0.69 -4.37
N ASN A 65 3.19 0.74 -3.53
CA ASN A 65 2.83 1.98 -2.85
C ASN A 65 3.94 2.46 -1.91
N LEU A 66 4.61 1.54 -1.20
CA LEU A 66 5.72 1.88 -0.31
C LEU A 66 7.02 2.24 -1.02
N LEU A 67 7.25 1.78 -2.26
CA LEU A 67 8.44 2.12 -3.06
C LEU A 67 8.21 3.31 -4.00
N VAL A 68 7.10 3.28 -4.73
CA VAL A 68 6.73 4.25 -5.77
C VAL A 68 6.41 5.61 -5.15
N LEU A 69 5.69 5.67 -4.02
CA LEU A 69 5.40 6.97 -3.40
C LEU A 69 6.64 7.70 -2.87
N PRO A 70 7.56 7.10 -2.11
CA PRO A 70 8.75 7.82 -1.69
C PRO A 70 9.67 8.13 -2.87
N THR A 71 9.79 7.26 -3.89
CA THR A 71 10.57 7.60 -5.09
C THR A 71 9.94 8.72 -5.91
N LEU A 72 8.61 8.75 -6.07
CA LEU A 72 7.90 9.87 -6.69
C LEU A 72 8.00 11.14 -5.84
N ALA A 73 7.88 11.05 -4.51
CA ALA A 73 8.06 12.19 -3.61
C ALA A 73 9.50 12.73 -3.71
N LEU A 74 10.52 11.87 -3.75
CA LEU A 74 11.90 12.31 -3.91
C LEU A 74 12.18 12.95 -5.29
N ARG A 75 11.55 12.43 -6.35
CA ARG A 75 11.80 12.89 -7.73
C ARG A 75 10.95 14.08 -8.16
N TYR A 76 9.69 14.13 -7.73
CA TYR A 76 8.68 15.13 -8.13
C TYR A 76 8.21 16.01 -6.96
N GLY A 77 8.78 15.81 -5.77
CA GLY A 77 8.55 16.61 -4.56
C GLY A 77 9.07 18.04 -4.61
N LYS A 78 8.83 18.72 -5.72
CA LYS A 78 8.83 20.17 -5.80
C LYS A 78 7.38 20.61 -5.90
N PHE A 79 6.59 20.29 -4.87
CA PHE A 79 5.36 21.05 -4.67
C PHE A 79 5.79 22.39 -4.10
N GLU A 80 6.01 23.33 -5.02
CA GLU A 80 6.15 24.75 -4.73
C GLU A 80 5.12 25.09 -3.65
N LYS A 81 5.60 25.64 -2.51
CA LYS A 81 4.72 26.11 -1.45
C LYS A 81 3.62 26.93 -2.14
N PRO A 82 2.33 26.59 -1.99
CA PRO A 82 1.30 27.52 -2.43
C PRO A 82 1.62 28.80 -1.67
N ALA A 83 1.91 29.86 -2.41
CA ALA A 83 2.11 31.18 -1.90
C ALA A 83 0.79 31.62 -1.25
N LEU A 84 0.53 31.14 -0.03
CA LEU A 84 -0.52 31.64 0.83
C LEU A 84 0.02 32.93 1.43
N GLU A 85 -0.10 33.94 0.57
CA GLU A 85 -0.66 35.27 0.84
C GLU A 85 0.02 36.12 1.91
N ALA A 86 0.49 37.27 1.41
CA ALA A 86 1.13 38.39 2.09
C ALA A 86 0.23 39.10 3.11
#